data_AF-A0AAU5WN11-F1
#
_entry.id   AF-A0AAU5WN11-F1
#
_cell.length_a   1.000
_cell.length_b   1.000
_cell.length_c   1.000
_cell.angle_alpha   90.00
_cell.angle_beta   90.00
_cell.angle_gamma   90.00
#
_symmetry.space_group_name_H-M   'P 1'
#
loop_
_entity.id
_entity.type
_entity.pdbx_description
1 polymer ?
#
loop_
_entity_poly.entity_id
_entity_poly.type
_entity_poly.pdbx_seq_one_letter_code
_entity_poly.pdbx_strand_id
1 'polypeptide(L)'
;MADFDFPDDLLQLQRDFYAADRRCGEISASHPRAADIVTGVAEVTAEQRAELAAARAERLRITEQMQGHTWWETVDVAAAKAALRKATQA
;
A
#
# COMPACT_ATOMS: atom_id res chain seq x y z
N MET A 1 25.43 -2.80 3.39
CA MET A 1 24.00 -3.07 3.64
C MET A 1 23.93 -4.51 4.10
N ALA A 2 23.08 -4.85 5.07
CA ALA A 2 22.87 -6.26 5.35
C ALA A 2 22.23 -6.88 4.10
N ASP A 3 22.91 -7.87 3.53
CA ASP A 3 22.38 -8.66 2.42
C ASP A 3 21.38 -9.63 3.05
N PHE A 4 20.09 -9.34 2.86
CA PHE A 4 19.01 -10.20 3.30
C PHE A 4 18.55 -11.06 2.13
N ASP A 5 18.53 -12.37 2.33
CA ASP A 5 17.91 -13.30 1.40
C ASP A 5 16.39 -13.30 1.62
N PHE A 6 15.71 -12.32 1.03
CA PHE A 6 14.26 -12.19 1.14
C PHE A 6 13.54 -13.34 0.43
N PRO A 7 12.52 -13.93 1.06
CA PRO A 7 11.59 -14.82 0.39
C PRO A 7 10.89 -14.13 -0.80
N ASP A 8 10.69 -14.87 -1.89
CA ASP A 8 10.07 -14.35 -3.12
C ASP A 8 8.63 -13.86 -2.89
N ASP A 9 7.88 -14.54 -2.03
CA ASP A 9 6.52 -14.15 -1.64
C ASP A 9 6.52 -12.85 -0.84
N LEU A 10 7.51 -12.63 0.04
CA LEU A 10 7.66 -11.36 0.75
C LEU A 10 8.04 -10.20 -0.19
N LEU A 11 8.91 -10.46 -1.17
CA LEU A 11 9.22 -9.49 -2.24
C LEU A 11 7.97 -9.16 -3.05
N GLN A 12 7.16 -10.17 -3.38
CA GLN A 12 5.92 -10.00 -4.12
C GLN A 12 4.90 -9.20 -3.32
N LEU A 13 4.70 -9.49 -2.03
CA LEU A 13 3.80 -8.74 -1.14
C LEU A 13 4.17 -7.25 -1.08
N GLN A 14 5.46 -6.92 -1.06
CA GLN A 14 5.91 -5.53 -1.05
C GLN A 14 5.66 -4.82 -2.40
N ARG A 15 5.81 -5.52 -3.53
CA ARG A 15 5.45 -4.99 -4.87
C ARG A 15 3.95 -4.81 -5.01
N ASP A 16 3.17 -5.79 -4.56
CA ASP A 16 1.71 -5.73 -4.56
C ASP A 16 1.21 -4.58 -3.69
N PHE A 17 1.86 -4.33 -2.55
CA PHE A 17 1.58 -3.16 -1.71
C PHE A 17 1.78 -1.86 -2.49
N TYR A 18 2.90 -1.70 -3.22
CA TYR A 18 3.14 -0.50 -4.02
C TYR A 18 2.12 -0.34 -5.14
N ALA A 19 1.72 -1.43 -5.80
CA ALA A 19 0.68 -1.40 -6.82
C ALA A 19 -0.68 -0.98 -6.23
N ALA A 20 -1.06 -1.53 -5.07
CA ALA A 20 -2.30 -1.20 -4.37
C ALA A 20 -2.31 0.25 -3.84
N ASP A 21 -1.17 0.73 -3.34
CA ASP A 21 -1.00 2.12 -2.89
C ASP A 21 -1.13 3.11 -4.04
N ARG A 22 -0.47 2.83 -5.18
CA ARG A 22 -0.61 3.62 -6.40
C ARG A 22 -2.06 3.67 -6.87
N ARG A 23 -2.76 2.53 -6.88
CA ARG A 23 -4.19 2.46 -7.24
C ARG A 23 -5.06 3.33 -6.32
N CYS A 24 -4.80 3.31 -5.01
CA CYS A 24 -5.48 4.21 -4.07
C CYS A 24 -5.23 5.69 -4.42
N GLY A 25 -4.00 6.03 -4.80
CA GLY A 25 -3.62 7.37 -5.25
C GLY A 25 -4.35 7.78 -6.53
N GLU A 26 -4.42 6.91 -7.53
CA GLU A 26 -5.11 7.14 -8.80
C GLU A 26 -6.62 7.39 -8.59
N ILE A 27 -7.28 6.54 -7.81
CA ILE A 27 -8.72 6.71 -7.48
C ILE A 27 -8.93 8.03 -6.73
N SER A 28 -8.12 8.29 -5.70
CA SER A 28 -8.24 9.52 -4.92
C SER A 28 -7.95 10.78 -5.75
N ALA A 29 -7.09 10.71 -6.77
CA ALA A 29 -6.80 11.81 -7.68
C ALA A 29 -7.94 12.06 -8.68
N SER A 30 -8.78 11.05 -8.94
CA SER A 30 -9.97 11.19 -9.79
C SER A 30 -11.15 11.88 -9.07
N HIS A 31 -11.09 11.98 -7.74
CA HIS A 31 -12.12 12.64 -6.95
C HIS A 31 -12.06 14.17 -7.10
N PRO A 32 -13.18 14.87 -6.81
CA PRO A 32 -13.18 16.32 -6.72
C PRO A 32 -12.12 16.84 -5.75
N ARG A 33 -11.62 18.05 -6.00
CA ARG A 33 -10.64 18.67 -5.13
C ARG A 33 -11.24 18.87 -3.73
N ALA A 34 -10.42 18.69 -2.70
CA ALA A 34 -10.87 18.86 -1.32
C ALA A 34 -11.49 20.25 -1.06
N ALA A 35 -10.95 21.30 -1.67
CA ALA A 35 -11.50 22.65 -1.56
C ALA A 35 -12.93 22.77 -2.13
N ASP A 36 -13.20 22.12 -3.26
CA ASP A 36 -14.52 22.14 -3.90
C ASP A 36 -15.54 21.33 -3.07
N ILE A 37 -15.09 20.27 -2.39
CA ILE A 37 -15.91 19.50 -1.46
C ILE A 37 -16.26 20.33 -0.21
N VAL A 38 -15.26 20.96 0.41
CA VAL A 38 -15.45 21.76 1.63
C VAL A 38 -16.36 22.96 1.40
N THR A 39 -16.28 23.56 0.22
CA THR A 39 -17.13 24.70 -0.18
C THR A 39 -18.50 24.29 -0.71
N GLY A 40 -18.77 22.99 -0.87
CA GLY A 40 -20.04 22.47 -1.38
C GLY A 40 -20.24 22.61 -2.89
N VAL A 41 -19.19 22.92 -3.64
CA VAL A 41 -19.20 23.03 -5.11
C VAL A 41 -19.23 21.65 -5.78
N ALA A 42 -18.68 20.64 -5.12
CA ALA A 42 -18.68 19.26 -5.60
C ALA A 42 -18.89 18.29 -4.45
N GLU A 43 -19.36 17.08 -4.77
CA GLU A 43 -19.49 16.00 -3.80
C GLU A 43 -18.82 14.73 -4.31
N VAL A 44 -18.24 13.96 -3.39
CA VAL A 44 -17.77 12.60 -3.69
C VAL A 44 -18.96 11.66 -3.68
N THR A 45 -19.22 11.01 -4.80
CA THR A 45 -20.37 10.09 -4.95
C THR A 45 -20.21 8.83 -4.10
N ALA A 46 -21.31 8.09 -3.92
CA ALA A 46 -21.28 6.83 -3.21
C ALA A 46 -20.38 5.79 -3.90
N GLU A 47 -20.39 5.75 -5.23
CA GLU A 47 -19.56 4.86 -6.05
C GLU A 47 -18.07 5.18 -5.88
N GLN A 48 -17.70 6.46 -5.94
CA GLN A 48 -16.31 6.92 -5.71
C GLN A 48 -15.81 6.56 -4.30
N ARG A 49 -16.67 6.73 -3.28
CA ARG A 49 -16.35 6.30 -1.91
C ARG A 49 -16.16 4.79 -1.80
N ALA A 50 -17.06 4.02 -2.42
CA ALA A 50 -17.00 2.57 -2.40
C ALA A 50 -15.75 2.04 -3.12
N GLU A 51 -15.40 2.61 -4.27
CA GLU A 51 -14.21 2.25 -5.03
C GLU A 51 -12.92 2.50 -4.23
N LEU A 52 -12.79 3.70 -3.64
CA LEU A 52 -11.64 4.03 -2.81
C LEU A 52 -11.57 3.16 -1.55
N ALA A 53 -12.70 2.83 -0.94
CA ALA A 53 -12.76 1.94 0.21
C ALA A 53 -12.29 0.52 -0.16
N ALA A 54 -12.73 -0.03 -1.30
CA ALA A 54 -12.31 -1.34 -1.78
C ALA A 54 -10.79 -1.38 -2.06
N ALA A 55 -10.25 -0.36 -2.71
CA ALA A 55 -8.81 -0.27 -2.97
C ALA A 55 -7.99 -0.20 -1.66
N ARG A 56 -8.47 0.56 -0.66
CA ARG A 56 -7.83 0.64 0.66
C ARG A 56 -7.92 -0.68 1.42
N ALA A 57 -9.03 -1.41 1.31
CA ALA A 57 -9.18 -2.73 1.91
C ALA A 57 -8.18 -3.73 1.35
N GLU A 58 -7.94 -3.70 0.03
CA GLU A 58 -6.93 -4.56 -0.59
C GLU A 58 -5.52 -4.20 -0.14
N ARG A 59 -5.17 -2.90 -0.09
CA ARG A 59 -3.89 -2.44 0.45
C ARG A 59 -3.68 -2.87 1.89
N LEU A 60 -4.75 -2.85 2.72
CA LEU A 60 -4.71 -3.31 4.10
C LEU A 60 -4.46 -4.83 4.17
N ARG A 61 -5.21 -5.63 3.40
CA ARG A 61 -5.05 -7.09 3.34
C ARG A 61 -3.61 -7.49 3.00
N ILE A 62 -2.98 -6.82 2.02
CA ILE A 62 -1.58 -7.06 1.66
C ILE A 62 -0.64 -6.68 2.80
N THR A 63 -0.90 -5.54 3.46
CA THR A 63 -0.12 -5.09 4.62
C THR A 63 -0.17 -6.12 5.74
N GLU A 64 -1.36 -6.66 6.05
CA GLU A 64 -1.53 -7.67 7.10
C GLU A 64 -0.76 -8.95 6.79
N GLN A 65 -0.85 -9.47 5.57
CA GLN A 65 -0.05 -10.63 5.13
C GLN A 65 1.45 -10.37 5.23
N MET A 66 1.88 -9.18 4.79
CA MET A 66 3.28 -8.80 4.86
C MET A 66 3.76 -8.68 6.30
N GLN A 67 3.00 -8.06 7.22
CA GLN A 67 3.39 -7.94 8.63
C GLN A 67 3.35 -9.29 9.36
N GLY A 68 2.43 -10.19 8.98
CA GLY A 68 2.28 -11.52 9.56
C GLY A 68 3.23 -12.58 9.01
N HIS A 69 4.15 -12.20 8.12
CA HIS A 69 5.07 -13.14 7.49
C HIS A 69 6.10 -13.71 8.48
N THR A 70 6.14 -15.03 8.65
CA THR A 70 6.95 -15.71 9.68
C THR A 70 8.46 -15.46 9.55
N TRP A 71 8.95 -15.17 8.34
CA TRP A 71 10.35 -14.82 8.11
C TRP A 71 10.84 -13.65 8.98
N TRP A 72 9.97 -12.72 9.39
CA TRP A 72 10.34 -11.61 10.27
C TRP A 72 10.89 -12.05 11.63
N GLU A 73 10.54 -13.24 12.10
CA GLU A 73 11.02 -13.80 13.37
C GLU A 73 12.50 -14.22 13.29
N THR A 74 13.07 -14.27 12.08
CA THR A 74 14.42 -14.79 11.82
C THR A 74 15.47 -13.69 11.62
N VAL A 75 15.07 -12.41 11.59
CA VAL A 75 15.92 -11.28 11.20
C VAL A 75 15.72 -10.06 12.10
N ASP A 76 16.66 -9.10 12.02
CA ASP A 76 16.39 -7.73 12.49
C ASP A 76 15.32 -7.09 11.61
N VAL A 77 14.10 -7.01 12.15
CA VAL A 77 12.92 -6.50 11.45
C VAL A 77 13.10 -5.07 10.95
N ALA A 78 13.77 -4.21 11.71
CA ALA A 78 13.91 -2.80 11.35
C ALA A 78 14.86 -2.63 10.15
N ALA A 79 16.02 -3.29 10.21
CA ALA A 79 16.99 -3.29 9.11
C ALA A 79 16.43 -3.99 7.86
N ALA A 80 15.76 -5.13 8.05
CA ALA A 80 15.18 -5.91 6.95
C ALA A 80 14.03 -5.17 6.25
N LYS A 81 13.15 -4.46 6.98
CA LYS A 81 12.10 -3.62 6.37
C LYS A 81 12.68 -2.50 5.50
N ALA A 82 13.78 -1.87 5.94
CA ALA A 82 14.44 -0.83 5.17
C ALA A 82 15.07 -1.39 3.88
N ALA A 83 15.69 -2.57 3.97
CA ALA A 83 16.28 -3.25 2.83
C ALA A 83 15.21 -3.78 1.86
N LEU A 84 14.09 -4.34 2.35
CA LEU A 84 12.98 -4.84 1.54
C LEU A 84 12.40 -3.75 0.65
N ARG A 85 12.16 -2.55 1.20
CA ARG A 85 11.70 -1.40 0.43
C ARG A 85 12.67 -1.04 -0.69
N LYS A 86 13.98 -1.00 -0.40
CA LYS A 86 15.00 -0.70 -1.43
C LYS A 86 15.06 -1.77 -2.52
N ALA A 87 14.89 -3.05 -2.16
CA ALA A 87 14.94 -4.17 -3.10
C ALA A 87 13.72 -4.23 -4.05
N THR A 88 12.64 -3.53 -3.72
CA THR A 88 11.36 -3.59 -4.43
C THR A 88 10.90 -2.25 -4.98
N GLN A 89 11.59 -1.16 -4.64
CA GLN A 89 11.51 0.10 -5.36
C GLN A 89 12.13 -0.08 -6.75
N ALA A 90 11.28 -0.08 -7.78
CA ALA A 90 11.65 0.08 -9.18
C ALA A 90 11.46 1.53 -9.61
#